data_AF-A0A9E3QEK9-F1
#
_entry.id   AF-A0A9E3QEK9-F1
#
_cell.length_a   1.000
_cell.length_b   1.000
_cell.length_c   1.000
_cell.angle_alpha   90.00
_cell.angle_beta   90.00
_cell.angle_gamma   90.00
#
_symmetry.space_group_name_H-M   'P 1'
#
loop_
_entity.id
_entity.type
_entity.pdbx_description
1 polymer ?
#
loop_
_entity_poly.entity_id
_entity_poly.type
_entity_poly.pdbx_seq_one_letter_code
_entity_poly.pdbx_strand_id
1 'polypeptide(L)'
;VPYTPGTKPGDWRPTPPGFLPPVLPNWPLVTPFALKAASQFRPGRPPALTSSAYARSFNQVKSIGAANSTTRTPEQTEIARFWLDGSGTSTPVGHWNRIAEDVAIARGNTLAQNARLFALLNIAEADVGIAAWKAKYTYNFWRPITAIREAATDGNRRTVADPGWTPLVVTPNHPSYPSGHADFSGAAARVLADFFGTDRVAFTSRSEAPLDVTRSYTRFSQAAKEAAMSRVYAGIHWSFDVEDGLRLGQRVGRYVSRNVLIPLRPHAAAHGTGRVR
;
A
#
# COMPACT_ATOMS: atom_id res chain seq x y z
N VAL A 1 12.96 18.65 -8.82
CA VAL A 1 12.15 19.82 -8.37
C VAL A 1 12.26 19.91 -6.86
N PRO A 2 12.63 21.06 -6.28
CA PRO A 2 12.60 21.23 -4.83
C PRO A 2 11.15 21.10 -4.34
N TYR A 3 10.91 20.26 -3.33
CA TYR A 3 9.63 20.18 -2.65
C TYR A 3 9.76 20.88 -1.30
N THR A 4 8.89 21.85 -1.07
CA THR A 4 8.81 22.62 0.17
C THR A 4 7.55 22.18 0.91
N PRO A 5 7.66 21.65 2.15
CA PRO A 5 6.50 21.32 2.96
C PRO A 5 5.60 22.55 3.17
N GLY A 6 4.29 22.32 3.27
CA GLY A 6 3.34 23.40 3.52
C GLY A 6 3.22 23.74 5.00
N THR A 7 2.53 24.84 5.30
CA THR A 7 2.29 25.32 6.67
C THR A 7 0.82 25.49 7.01
N LYS A 8 -0.10 25.27 6.05
CA LYS A 8 -1.54 25.44 6.26
C LYS A 8 -2.14 24.17 6.87
N PRO A 9 -3.29 24.25 7.55
CA PRO A 9 -4.04 23.07 7.96
C PRO A 9 -4.29 22.13 6.77
N GLY A 10 -3.99 20.84 6.94
CA GLY A 10 -4.04 19.83 5.87
C GLY A 10 -2.72 19.57 5.16
N ASP A 11 -1.74 20.47 5.22
CA ASP A 11 -0.45 20.29 4.56
C ASP A 11 0.45 19.32 5.35
N TRP A 12 1.11 18.41 4.63
CA TRP A 12 2.16 17.61 5.20
C TRP A 12 3.35 18.47 5.59
N ARG A 13 3.91 18.13 6.76
CA ARG A 13 5.17 18.65 7.27
C ARG A 13 5.95 17.54 7.95
N PRO A 14 7.28 17.69 8.10
CA PRO A 14 8.09 16.75 8.87
C PRO A 14 7.52 16.55 10.28
N THR A 15 7.56 15.31 10.76
CA THR A 15 6.95 14.91 12.03
C THR A 15 8.02 14.52 13.06
N PRO A 16 7.74 14.66 14.37
CA PRO A 16 8.65 14.18 15.40
C PRO A 16 8.82 12.64 15.33
N PRO A 17 9.89 12.10 15.93
CA PRO A 17 10.95 12.82 16.66
C PRO A 17 12.02 13.45 15.74
N GLY A 18 12.23 12.89 14.55
CA GLY A 18 13.38 13.25 13.72
C GLY A 18 13.18 14.45 12.78
N PHE A 19 11.94 14.87 12.51
CA PHE A 19 11.62 15.92 11.52
C PHE A 19 12.38 15.73 10.20
N LEU A 20 12.49 14.47 9.78
CA LEU A 20 13.33 14.05 8.66
C LEU A 20 12.85 14.68 7.33
N PRO A 21 13.78 14.92 6.38
CA PRO A 21 13.43 15.46 5.07
C PRO A 21 12.47 14.52 4.31
N PRO A 22 11.66 15.05 3.39
CA PRO A 22 10.67 14.28 2.63
C PRO A 22 11.33 13.19 1.77
N VAL A 23 10.80 11.96 1.83
CA VAL A 23 11.33 10.81 1.08
C VAL A 23 10.94 10.88 -0.39
N LEU A 24 11.95 10.99 -1.26
CA LEU A 24 11.84 10.86 -2.72
C LEU A 24 10.76 11.77 -3.36
N PRO A 25 10.77 13.10 -3.14
CA PRO A 25 9.82 14.03 -3.78
C PRO A 25 9.89 14.03 -5.32
N ASN A 26 11.01 13.55 -5.88
CA ASN A 26 11.22 13.43 -7.33
C ASN A 26 10.84 12.05 -7.89
N TRP A 27 10.46 11.06 -7.06
CA TRP A 27 9.98 9.75 -7.53
C TRP A 27 8.87 9.82 -8.60
N PRO A 28 7.95 10.80 -8.57
CA PRO A 28 6.94 10.95 -9.62
C PRO A 28 7.49 11.24 -11.03
N LEU A 29 8.78 11.53 -11.17
CA LEU A 29 9.45 11.80 -12.43
C LEU A 29 10.11 10.55 -13.04
N VAL A 30 10.15 9.44 -12.31
CA VAL A 30 10.66 8.17 -12.83
C VAL A 30 9.72 7.69 -13.94
N THR A 31 10.31 7.29 -15.08
CA THR A 31 9.57 6.68 -16.19
C THR A 31 8.97 5.36 -15.72
N PRO A 32 7.64 5.19 -15.76
CA PRO A 32 7.02 3.92 -15.40
C PRO A 32 7.40 2.81 -16.40
N PHE A 33 7.38 1.57 -15.94
CA PHE A 33 7.65 0.38 -16.76
C PHE A 33 6.47 0.03 -17.67
N ALA A 34 5.24 0.11 -17.16
CA ALA A 34 4.02 -0.28 -17.86
C ALA A 34 3.01 0.86 -17.99
N LEU A 35 2.83 1.66 -16.94
CA LEU A 35 1.93 2.81 -16.95
C LEU A 35 2.37 3.82 -18.00
N LYS A 36 1.39 4.44 -18.68
CA LYS A 36 1.63 5.51 -19.65
C LYS A 36 2.07 6.82 -18.99
N ALA A 37 1.69 7.01 -17.72
CA ALA A 37 2.08 8.16 -16.92
C ALA A 37 1.89 7.85 -15.43
N ALA A 38 2.70 8.48 -14.57
CA ALA A 38 2.59 8.37 -13.11
C ALA A 38 1.19 8.73 -12.59
N SER A 39 0.45 9.61 -13.28
CA SER A 39 -0.91 10.02 -12.88
C SER A 39 -2.02 9.16 -13.48
N GLN A 40 -1.73 8.11 -14.27
CA GLN A 40 -2.73 7.34 -15.02
C GLN A 40 -3.88 6.83 -14.14
N PHE A 41 -3.58 6.38 -12.92
CA PHE A 41 -4.57 5.88 -11.96
C PHE A 41 -4.66 6.70 -10.68
N ARG A 42 -4.16 7.95 -10.67
CA ARG A 42 -4.16 8.81 -9.48
C ARG A 42 -5.57 8.85 -8.86
N PRO A 43 -5.72 8.55 -7.56
CA PRO A 43 -7.02 8.59 -6.91
C PRO A 43 -7.56 10.03 -6.89
N GLY A 44 -8.84 10.18 -6.54
CA GLY A 44 -9.46 11.49 -6.32
C GLY A 44 -8.76 12.29 -5.21
N ARG A 45 -9.24 13.49 -4.91
CA ARG A 45 -8.73 14.26 -3.77
C ARG A 45 -9.14 13.56 -2.45
N PRO A 46 -8.31 13.63 -1.39
CA PRO A 46 -8.74 13.18 -0.08
C PRO A 46 -9.97 13.99 0.39
N PRO A 47 -10.77 13.46 1.35
CA PRO A 47 -11.90 14.17 1.90
C PRO A 47 -11.52 15.56 2.43
N ALA A 48 -12.37 16.56 2.18
CA ALA A 48 -12.17 17.90 2.72
C ALA A 48 -12.11 17.86 4.26
N LEU A 49 -11.24 18.67 4.87
CA LEU A 49 -11.04 18.69 6.33
C LEU A 49 -12.34 18.97 7.10
N THR A 50 -13.23 19.80 6.56
CA THR A 50 -14.53 20.13 7.18
C THR A 50 -15.60 19.04 7.00
N SER A 51 -15.32 17.99 6.23
CA SER A 51 -16.30 16.95 5.89
C SER A 51 -16.56 15.96 7.04
N SER A 52 -17.72 15.32 7.02
CA SER A 52 -18.02 14.22 7.96
C SER A 52 -17.17 12.98 7.69
N ALA A 53 -16.77 12.75 6.44
CA ALA A 53 -15.89 11.63 6.07
C ALA A 53 -14.50 11.77 6.69
N TYR A 54 -13.92 12.97 6.64
CA TYR A 54 -12.67 13.27 7.35
C TYR A 54 -12.82 13.06 8.85
N ALA A 55 -13.85 13.65 9.48
CA ALA A 55 -14.07 13.52 10.92
C ALA A 55 -14.23 12.07 11.40
N ARG A 56 -14.91 11.20 10.62
CA ARG A 56 -15.04 9.78 10.95
C ARG A 56 -13.68 9.08 10.99
N SER A 57 -12.87 9.26 9.95
CA SER A 57 -11.54 8.66 9.92
C SER A 57 -10.60 9.27 10.96
N PHE A 58 -10.74 10.58 11.23
CA PHE A 58 -9.98 11.26 12.27
C PHE A 58 -10.24 10.64 13.63
N ASN A 59 -11.52 10.52 14.02
CA ASN A 59 -11.89 10.00 15.33
C ASN A 59 -11.55 8.51 15.47
N GLN A 60 -11.66 7.74 14.39
CA GLN A 60 -11.20 6.35 14.36
C GLN A 60 -9.70 6.27 14.67
N VAL A 61 -8.85 6.99 13.93
CA VAL A 61 -7.39 6.94 14.11
C VAL A 61 -6.98 7.53 15.45
N LYS A 62 -7.63 8.61 15.91
CA LYS A 62 -7.38 9.17 17.25
C LYS A 62 -7.60 8.12 18.34
N SER A 63 -8.67 7.33 18.24
CA SER A 63 -9.00 6.27 19.20
C SER A 63 -8.05 5.08 19.08
N ILE A 64 -7.98 4.43 17.92
CA ILE A 64 -7.30 3.13 17.77
C ILE A 64 -5.84 3.25 17.39
N GLY A 65 -5.37 4.40 16.93
CA GLY A 65 -4.00 4.63 16.47
C GLY A 65 -3.06 5.17 17.55
N ALA A 66 -3.59 5.61 18.70
CA ALA A 66 -2.81 6.20 19.78
C ALA A 66 -1.80 5.21 20.38
N ALA A 67 -0.60 5.66 20.76
CA ALA A 67 0.39 4.81 21.41
C ALA A 67 -0.16 4.13 22.68
N ASN A 68 -0.94 4.87 23.46
CA ASN A 68 -1.62 4.45 24.69
C ASN A 68 -3.11 4.13 24.47
N SER A 69 -3.51 3.70 23.27
CA SER A 69 -4.92 3.39 22.99
C SER A 69 -5.49 2.37 23.98
N THR A 70 -6.63 2.70 24.59
CA THR A 70 -7.42 1.79 25.42
C THR A 70 -8.49 1.03 24.62
N THR A 71 -8.68 1.39 23.35
CA THR A 71 -9.69 0.81 22.46
C THR A 71 -9.11 -0.15 21.40
N ARG A 72 -7.81 -0.02 21.09
CA ARG A 72 -7.13 -0.92 20.15
C ARG A 72 -6.96 -2.29 20.80
N THR A 73 -7.35 -3.34 20.09
CA THR A 73 -7.19 -4.71 20.60
C THR A 73 -5.73 -5.19 20.53
N PRO A 74 -5.36 -6.23 21.30
CA PRO A 74 -4.05 -6.87 21.16
C PRO A 74 -3.78 -7.34 19.72
N GLU A 75 -4.77 -7.98 19.09
CA GLU A 75 -4.70 -8.41 17.68
C GLU A 75 -4.39 -7.27 16.72
N GLN A 76 -5.05 -6.11 16.87
CA GLN A 76 -4.77 -4.94 16.05
C GLN A 76 -3.35 -4.40 16.24
N THR A 77 -2.79 -4.52 17.45
CA THR A 77 -1.40 -4.16 17.75
C THR A 77 -0.42 -5.13 17.09
N GLU A 78 -0.70 -6.43 17.13
CA GLU A 78 0.10 -7.42 16.42
C GLU A 78 0.07 -7.19 14.91
N ILE A 79 -1.11 -6.99 14.32
CA ILE A 79 -1.27 -6.67 12.89
C ILE A 79 -0.44 -5.43 12.50
N ALA A 80 -0.49 -4.37 13.32
CA ALA A 80 0.29 -3.15 13.09
C ALA A 80 1.81 -3.40 13.06
N ARG A 81 2.30 -4.32 13.90
CA ARG A 81 3.72 -4.68 13.99
C ARG A 81 4.13 -5.67 12.90
N PHE A 82 3.26 -6.62 12.57
CA PHE A 82 3.49 -7.63 11.53
C PHE A 82 3.74 -6.99 10.17
N TRP A 83 2.92 -5.99 9.80
CA TRP A 83 3.01 -5.27 8.54
C TRP A 83 3.80 -3.96 8.66
N LEU A 84 4.70 -3.82 9.64
CA LEU A 84 5.41 -2.56 9.87
C LEU A 84 6.31 -2.20 8.69
N ASP A 85 7.07 -3.18 8.20
CA ASP A 85 7.94 -3.16 7.02
C ASP A 85 8.72 -1.85 6.84
N GLY A 86 9.36 -1.43 7.94
CA GLY A 86 10.08 -0.15 8.03
C GLY A 86 11.45 -0.15 7.35
N SER A 87 12.16 0.98 7.48
CA SER A 87 13.53 1.09 6.99
C SER A 87 14.43 0.03 7.64
N GLY A 88 15.26 -0.65 6.85
CA GLY A 88 16.14 -1.73 7.31
C GLY A 88 15.53 -3.13 7.21
N THR A 89 14.27 -3.27 6.78
CA THR A 89 13.64 -4.54 6.40
C THR A 89 13.60 -4.68 4.88
N SER A 90 13.05 -5.78 4.35
CA SER A 90 12.78 -5.89 2.91
C SER A 90 11.70 -4.93 2.39
N THR A 91 11.09 -4.11 3.28
CA THR A 91 9.99 -3.17 2.99
C THR A 91 8.74 -3.90 2.47
N PRO A 92 7.60 -3.20 2.22
CA PRO A 92 6.38 -3.89 1.77
C PRO A 92 6.58 -4.69 0.49
N VAL A 93 7.36 -4.16 -0.46
CA VAL A 93 7.61 -4.81 -1.75
C VAL A 93 8.37 -6.12 -1.56
N GLY A 94 9.38 -6.15 -0.69
CA GLY A 94 10.14 -7.37 -0.39
C GLY A 94 9.31 -8.41 0.36
N HIS A 95 8.44 -7.96 1.28
CA HIS A 95 7.50 -8.85 1.98
C HIS A 95 6.55 -9.54 0.99
N TRP A 96 6.00 -8.80 0.03
CA TRP A 96 5.17 -9.39 -1.03
C TRP A 96 5.95 -10.29 -2.00
N ASN A 97 7.24 -10.04 -2.24
CA ASN A 97 8.11 -10.97 -2.97
C ASN A 97 8.31 -12.28 -2.21
N ARG A 98 8.52 -12.25 -0.88
CA ARG A 98 8.61 -13.47 -0.06
C ARG A 98 7.31 -14.28 -0.10
N ILE A 99 6.15 -13.62 0.02
CA ILE A 99 4.84 -14.27 -0.15
C ILE A 99 4.73 -14.93 -1.55
N ALA A 100 5.15 -14.23 -2.60
CA ALA A 100 5.11 -14.76 -3.96
C ALA A 100 6.03 -15.98 -4.14
N GLU A 101 7.20 -15.97 -3.52
CA GLU A 101 8.16 -17.08 -3.50
C GLU A 101 7.58 -18.32 -2.81
N ASP A 102 7.09 -18.17 -1.57
CA ASP A 102 6.50 -19.26 -0.79
C ASP A 102 5.35 -19.92 -1.55
N VAL A 103 4.48 -19.11 -2.17
CA VAL A 103 3.36 -19.63 -2.95
C VAL A 103 3.82 -20.27 -4.25
N ALA A 104 4.81 -19.70 -4.94
CA ALA A 104 5.35 -20.26 -6.18
C ALA A 104 5.98 -21.65 -5.94
N ILE A 105 6.71 -21.81 -4.83
CA ILE A 105 7.27 -23.09 -4.39
C ILE A 105 6.12 -24.07 -4.09
N ALA A 106 5.14 -23.67 -3.30
CA ALA A 106 4.00 -24.52 -2.94
C ALA A 106 3.14 -24.93 -4.16
N ARG A 107 3.13 -24.14 -5.23
CA ARG A 107 2.41 -24.42 -6.48
C ARG A 107 3.23 -25.20 -7.51
N GLY A 108 4.50 -25.47 -7.23
CA GLY A 108 5.38 -26.19 -8.16
C GLY A 108 5.61 -25.45 -9.47
N ASN A 109 5.69 -24.12 -9.43
CA ASN A 109 5.94 -23.32 -10.62
C ASN A 109 7.28 -23.70 -11.28
N THR A 110 7.28 -23.80 -12.61
CA THR A 110 8.49 -23.92 -13.43
C THR A 110 9.33 -22.63 -13.42
N LEU A 111 10.59 -22.72 -13.86
CA LEU A 111 11.47 -21.56 -14.01
C LEU A 111 10.84 -20.45 -14.86
N ALA A 112 10.24 -20.79 -16.01
CA ALA A 112 9.60 -19.82 -16.89
C ALA A 112 8.36 -19.16 -16.24
N GLN A 113 7.59 -19.92 -15.46
CA GLN A 113 6.47 -19.39 -14.68
C GLN A 113 6.95 -18.43 -13.60
N ASN A 114 8.01 -18.77 -12.86
CA ASN A 114 8.60 -17.90 -11.85
C ASN A 114 9.16 -16.62 -12.45
N ALA A 115 9.92 -16.72 -13.55
CA ALA A 115 10.43 -15.55 -14.25
C ALA A 115 9.28 -14.58 -14.63
N ARG A 116 8.17 -15.12 -15.16
CA ARG A 116 6.99 -14.31 -15.48
C ARG A 116 6.30 -13.74 -14.25
N LEU A 117 6.12 -14.54 -13.19
CA LEU A 117 5.48 -14.12 -11.94
C LEU A 117 6.21 -12.94 -11.32
N PHE A 118 7.51 -13.08 -11.09
CA PHE A 118 8.33 -12.05 -10.44
C PHE A 118 8.51 -10.81 -11.32
N ALA A 119 8.57 -10.96 -12.64
CA ALA A 119 8.58 -9.82 -13.55
C ALA A 119 7.26 -9.03 -13.47
N LEU A 120 6.11 -9.70 -13.53
CA LEU A 120 4.80 -9.04 -13.40
C LEU A 120 4.63 -8.35 -12.04
N LEU A 121 5.02 -9.04 -10.96
CA LEU A 121 4.92 -8.52 -9.60
C LEU A 121 5.74 -7.25 -9.46
N ASN A 122 7.04 -7.31 -9.80
CA ASN A 122 7.94 -6.19 -9.56
C ASN A 122 7.72 -5.02 -10.53
N ILE A 123 7.23 -5.27 -11.76
CA ILE A 123 6.75 -4.20 -12.65
C ILE A 123 5.56 -3.47 -12.02
N ALA A 124 4.60 -4.21 -11.45
CA ALA A 124 3.45 -3.59 -10.79
C ALA A 124 3.82 -2.84 -9.51
N GLU A 125 4.72 -3.40 -8.69
CA GLU A 125 5.23 -2.76 -7.47
C GLU A 125 6.00 -1.47 -7.79
N ALA A 126 6.86 -1.47 -8.81
CA ALA A 126 7.57 -0.27 -9.24
C ALA A 126 6.59 0.82 -9.71
N ASP A 127 5.65 0.47 -10.58
CA ASP A 127 4.71 1.42 -11.17
C ASP A 127 3.69 1.96 -10.15
N VAL A 128 3.23 1.14 -9.21
CA VAL A 128 2.33 1.62 -8.16
C VAL A 128 3.07 2.56 -7.21
N GLY A 129 4.35 2.31 -6.91
CA GLY A 129 5.19 3.24 -6.15
C GLY A 129 5.31 4.61 -6.84
N ILE A 130 5.53 4.63 -8.16
CA ILE A 130 5.57 5.87 -8.94
C ILE A 130 4.22 6.61 -8.86
N ALA A 131 3.11 5.90 -9.05
CA ALA A 131 1.76 6.49 -9.01
C ALA A 131 1.35 6.98 -7.62
N ALA A 132 1.70 6.22 -6.57
CA ALA A 132 1.44 6.56 -5.18
C ALA A 132 2.21 7.81 -4.76
N TRP A 133 3.51 7.89 -5.07
CA TRP A 133 4.31 9.08 -4.80
C TRP A 133 3.80 10.28 -5.60
N LYS A 134 3.36 10.09 -6.85
CA LYS A 134 2.72 11.16 -7.62
C LYS A 134 1.50 11.72 -6.90
N ALA A 135 0.65 10.87 -6.34
CA ALA A 135 -0.53 11.28 -5.59
C ALA A 135 -0.13 11.98 -4.27
N LYS A 136 0.78 11.39 -3.50
CA LYS A 136 1.29 11.95 -2.22
C LYS A 136 1.78 13.38 -2.37
N TYR A 137 2.66 13.62 -3.34
CA TYR A 137 3.23 14.94 -3.57
C TYR A 137 2.31 15.89 -4.37
N THR A 138 1.25 15.37 -5.01
CA THR A 138 0.18 16.22 -5.58
C THR A 138 -0.72 16.77 -4.47
N TYR A 139 -1.13 15.92 -3.53
CA TYR A 139 -2.13 16.27 -2.53
C TYR A 139 -1.55 16.81 -1.23
N ASN A 140 -0.27 16.53 -0.96
CA ASN A 140 0.44 17.06 0.18
C ASN A 140 -0.29 16.85 1.52
N PHE A 141 -0.99 15.72 1.70
CA PHE A 141 -1.91 15.58 2.82
C PHE A 141 -1.18 15.20 4.12
N TRP A 142 -1.52 15.88 5.21
CA TRP A 142 -0.91 15.70 6.53
C TRP A 142 -1.15 14.32 7.16
N ARG A 143 -0.24 13.97 8.08
CA ARG A 143 -0.28 12.73 8.86
C ARG A 143 -1.19 12.86 10.08
N PRO A 144 -1.69 11.74 10.63
CA PRO A 144 -2.54 11.79 11.83
C PRO A 144 -1.93 12.49 13.03
N ILE A 145 -0.63 12.29 13.30
CA ILE A 145 0.05 12.97 14.42
C ILE A 145 -0.07 14.49 14.34
N THR A 146 0.09 15.03 13.13
CA THR A 146 0.00 16.45 12.85
C THR A 146 -1.43 16.95 12.97
N ALA A 147 -2.34 16.27 12.28
CA ALA A 147 -3.74 16.62 12.22
C ALA A 147 -4.43 16.58 13.58
N ILE A 148 -4.18 15.54 14.37
CA ILE A 148 -4.82 15.35 15.68
C ILE A 148 -4.33 16.39 16.69
N ARG A 149 -3.03 16.74 16.66
CA ARG A 149 -2.49 17.79 17.52
C ARG A 149 -3.03 19.17 17.17
N GLU A 150 -3.29 19.43 15.89
CA GLU A 150 -3.70 20.74 15.39
C GLU A 150 -5.15 20.81 14.90
N ALA A 151 -6.01 19.88 15.33
CA ALA A 151 -7.39 19.82 14.87
C ALA A 151 -8.19 21.11 15.14
N ALA A 152 -7.78 21.94 16.11
CA ALA A 152 -8.37 23.26 16.33
C ALA A 152 -8.26 24.21 15.12
N THR A 153 -7.37 23.91 14.16
CA THR A 153 -7.12 24.71 12.96
C THR A 153 -7.78 24.16 11.69
N ASP A 154 -8.42 22.98 11.75
CA ASP A 154 -8.92 22.28 10.55
C ASP A 154 -10.33 22.74 10.10
N GLY A 155 -10.98 23.59 10.90
CA GLY A 155 -12.32 24.12 10.63
C GLY A 155 -13.46 23.11 10.85
N ASN A 156 -13.22 21.97 11.50
CA ASN A 156 -14.20 20.91 11.70
C ASN A 156 -14.57 20.74 13.18
N ARG A 157 -15.77 21.21 13.56
CA ARG A 157 -16.30 21.05 14.93
C ARG A 157 -16.45 19.60 15.43
N ARG A 158 -16.24 18.59 14.57
CA ARG A 158 -16.34 17.17 14.91
C ARG A 158 -14.98 16.51 15.17
N THR A 159 -13.90 17.27 15.05
CA THR A 159 -12.55 16.86 15.42
C THR A 159 -12.15 17.63 16.68
N VAL A 160 -11.50 16.95 17.62
CA VAL A 160 -11.05 17.55 18.88
C VAL A 160 -9.55 17.44 18.92
N ALA A 161 -8.87 18.55 19.15
CA ALA A 161 -7.42 18.57 19.25
C ALA A 161 -6.94 17.73 20.44
N ASP A 162 -5.78 17.10 20.28
CA ASP A 162 -5.05 16.48 21.37
C ASP A 162 -3.55 16.74 21.14
N PRO A 163 -3.00 17.82 21.72
CA PRO A 163 -1.60 18.20 21.53
C PRO A 163 -0.60 17.13 21.99
N GLY A 164 -1.00 16.26 22.91
CA GLY A 164 -0.18 15.17 23.45
C GLY A 164 -0.23 13.89 22.65
N TRP A 165 -1.14 13.78 21.67
CA TRP A 165 -1.36 12.54 20.94
C TRP A 165 -0.10 12.06 20.21
N THR A 166 0.21 10.78 20.33
CA THR A 166 1.28 10.10 19.58
C THR A 166 0.75 8.82 18.95
N PRO A 167 1.20 8.47 17.73
CA PRO A 167 0.84 7.20 17.08
C PRO A 167 1.58 6.02 17.73
N LEU A 168 1.04 4.81 17.56
CA LEU A 168 1.71 3.57 17.98
C LEU A 168 3.09 3.40 17.36
N VAL A 169 3.28 3.81 16.10
CA VAL A 169 4.56 3.69 15.39
C VAL A 169 5.04 5.05 14.91
N VAL A 170 6.36 5.23 14.80
CA VAL A 170 6.96 6.46 14.27
C VAL A 170 6.40 6.75 12.87
N THR A 171 5.97 7.99 12.67
CA THR A 171 5.35 8.41 11.41
C THR A 171 6.39 8.51 10.29
N PRO A 172 6.17 7.87 9.13
CA PRO A 172 7.07 8.00 7.99
C PRO A 172 7.09 9.42 7.41
N ASN A 173 8.27 9.86 6.99
CA ASN A 173 8.59 11.22 6.51
C ASN A 173 8.18 11.46 5.04
N HIS A 174 6.91 11.25 4.73
CA HIS A 174 6.29 11.61 3.46
C HIS A 174 4.77 11.82 3.63
N PRO A 175 4.07 12.52 2.69
CA PRO A 175 2.63 12.75 2.76
C PRO A 175 1.80 11.47 2.94
N SER A 176 0.63 11.60 3.57
CA SER A 176 -0.19 10.45 3.96
C SER A 176 -0.94 9.84 2.78
N TYR A 177 -1.53 10.65 1.91
CA TYR A 177 -2.56 10.16 0.98
C TYR A 177 -2.02 9.87 -0.44
N PRO A 178 -2.26 8.67 -1.01
CA PRO A 178 -2.84 7.46 -0.40
C PRO A 178 -1.78 6.66 0.38
N SER A 179 -2.17 5.58 1.05
CA SER A 179 -1.23 4.75 1.82
C SER A 179 -0.38 3.84 0.92
N GLY A 180 0.95 3.98 1.03
CA GLY A 180 1.93 3.17 0.29
C GLY A 180 1.83 1.68 0.58
N HIS A 181 1.68 1.28 1.84
CA HIS A 181 1.49 -0.15 2.15
C HIS A 181 0.22 -0.71 1.50
N ALA A 182 -0.86 0.08 1.48
CA ALA A 182 -2.12 -0.35 0.89
C ALA A 182 -2.05 -0.45 -0.63
N ASP A 183 -1.32 0.45 -1.31
CA ASP A 183 -1.18 0.41 -2.77
C ASP A 183 -0.23 -0.69 -3.25
N PHE A 184 0.95 -0.86 -2.64
CA PHE A 184 1.83 -2.02 -2.90
C PHE A 184 1.08 -3.34 -2.68
N SER A 185 0.41 -3.49 -1.52
CA SER A 185 -0.35 -4.70 -1.21
C SER A 185 -1.51 -4.95 -2.17
N GLY A 186 -2.20 -3.89 -2.58
CA GLY A 186 -3.27 -3.98 -3.58
C GLY A 186 -2.77 -4.43 -4.95
N ALA A 187 -1.58 -3.96 -5.36
CA ALA A 187 -0.94 -4.34 -6.61
C ALA A 187 -0.47 -5.80 -6.57
N ALA A 188 0.29 -6.18 -5.54
CA ALA A 188 0.80 -7.52 -5.37
C ALA A 188 -0.32 -8.56 -5.30
N ALA A 189 -1.30 -8.38 -4.41
CA ALA A 189 -2.42 -9.31 -4.30
C ALA A 189 -3.20 -9.45 -5.62
N ARG A 190 -3.32 -8.36 -6.38
CA ARG A 190 -4.00 -8.40 -7.68
C ARG A 190 -3.17 -9.17 -8.72
N VAL A 191 -1.87 -8.93 -8.80
CA VAL A 191 -0.98 -9.65 -9.73
C VAL A 191 -0.95 -11.14 -9.41
N LEU A 192 -0.80 -11.50 -8.13
CA LEU A 192 -0.79 -12.90 -7.69
C LEU A 192 -2.12 -13.59 -8.02
N ALA A 193 -3.26 -12.94 -7.73
CA ALA A 193 -4.57 -13.48 -8.07
C ALA A 193 -4.75 -13.67 -9.59
N ASP A 194 -4.28 -12.74 -10.41
CA ASP A 194 -4.36 -12.84 -11.87
C ASP A 194 -3.40 -13.90 -12.43
N PHE A 195 -2.22 -14.06 -11.84
CA PHE A 195 -1.24 -15.06 -12.26
C PHE A 195 -1.72 -16.49 -11.96
N PHE A 196 -2.22 -16.74 -10.75
CA PHE A 196 -2.75 -18.06 -10.35
C PHE A 196 -4.19 -18.31 -10.79
N GLY A 197 -4.82 -17.35 -11.47
CA GLY A 197 -6.20 -17.44 -11.94
C GLY A 197 -7.26 -17.44 -10.82
N THR A 198 -6.86 -17.21 -9.57
CA THR A 198 -7.75 -17.18 -8.41
C THR A 198 -7.17 -16.33 -7.28
N ASP A 199 -8.03 -15.61 -6.58
CA ASP A 199 -7.69 -14.94 -5.32
C ASP A 199 -7.67 -15.91 -4.13
N ARG A 200 -8.27 -17.11 -4.26
CA ARG A 200 -8.38 -18.12 -3.20
C ARG A 200 -7.15 -19.01 -3.15
N VAL A 201 -6.05 -18.45 -2.68
CA VAL A 201 -4.82 -19.18 -2.40
C VAL A 201 -4.52 -19.08 -0.91
N ALA A 202 -4.46 -20.23 -0.24
CA ALA A 202 -4.04 -20.30 1.15
C ALA A 202 -2.52 -20.23 1.25
N PHE A 203 -2.00 -19.45 2.18
CA PHE A 203 -0.57 -19.33 2.45
C PHE A 203 -0.33 -18.83 3.88
N THR A 204 0.87 -19.05 4.37
CA THR A 204 1.37 -18.50 5.63
C THR A 204 2.46 -17.50 5.30
N SER A 205 2.36 -16.27 5.83
CA SER A 205 3.42 -15.27 5.74
C SER A 205 4.11 -15.11 7.09
N ARG A 206 5.39 -14.77 7.07
CA ARG A 206 6.23 -14.51 8.25
C ARG A 206 6.68 -13.05 8.26
N SER A 207 6.52 -12.36 9.40
CA SER A 207 7.12 -11.04 9.59
C SER A 207 8.63 -11.16 9.71
N GLU A 208 9.37 -10.14 9.31
CA GLU A 208 10.82 -10.11 9.56
C GLU A 208 11.16 -10.01 11.05
N ALA A 209 12.39 -10.40 11.38
CA ALA A 209 12.95 -10.18 12.70
C ALA A 209 12.87 -8.68 13.07
N PRO A 210 12.66 -8.33 14.35
CA PRO A 210 12.68 -9.21 15.52
C PRO A 210 11.34 -9.83 15.91
N LEU A 211 10.23 -9.49 15.22
CA LEU A 211 8.92 -9.98 15.61
C LEU A 211 8.76 -11.48 15.33
N ASP A 212 9.19 -11.91 14.14
CA ASP A 212 9.34 -13.32 13.76
C ASP A 212 8.07 -14.19 13.94
N VAL A 213 6.88 -13.57 13.85
CA VAL A 213 5.58 -14.25 13.93
C VAL A 213 5.03 -14.58 12.55
N THR A 214 4.13 -15.56 12.51
CA THR A 214 3.47 -16.01 11.28
C THR A 214 1.99 -15.69 11.30
N ARG A 215 1.43 -15.42 10.12
CA ARG A 215 0.00 -15.20 9.91
C ARG A 215 -0.46 -15.96 8.67
N SER A 216 -1.61 -16.63 8.79
CA SER A 216 -2.16 -17.46 7.72
C SER A 216 -3.36 -16.79 7.07
N TYR A 217 -3.41 -16.85 5.75
CA TYR A 217 -4.46 -16.24 4.95
C TYR A 217 -5.06 -17.29 4.00
N THR A 218 -6.33 -17.10 3.66
CA THR A 218 -7.03 -17.93 2.65
C THR A 218 -7.06 -17.28 1.27
N ARG A 219 -6.66 -16.00 1.20
CA ARG A 219 -6.71 -15.15 0.01
C ARG A 219 -5.61 -14.10 0.02
N PHE A 220 -5.10 -13.76 -1.15
CA PHE A 220 -4.21 -12.60 -1.30
C PHE A 220 -4.91 -11.30 -0.90
N SER A 221 -6.17 -11.13 -1.32
CA SER A 221 -6.96 -9.94 -0.96
C SER A 221 -7.24 -9.82 0.54
N GLN A 222 -7.23 -10.93 1.30
CA GLN A 222 -7.33 -10.91 2.76
C GLN A 222 -6.06 -10.31 3.36
N ALA A 223 -4.89 -10.81 2.97
CA ALA A 223 -3.60 -10.28 3.42
C ALA A 223 -3.43 -8.80 3.05
N ALA A 224 -3.79 -8.40 1.82
CA ALA A 224 -3.70 -7.00 1.41
C ALA A 224 -4.60 -6.06 2.21
N LYS A 225 -5.82 -6.48 2.56
CA LYS A 225 -6.72 -5.69 3.41
C LYS A 225 -6.18 -5.55 4.84
N GLU A 226 -5.59 -6.62 5.37
CA GLU A 226 -4.96 -6.58 6.69
C GLU A 226 -3.72 -5.66 6.69
N ALA A 227 -2.85 -5.80 5.68
CA ALA A 227 -1.70 -4.92 5.47
C ALA A 227 -2.12 -3.44 5.38
N ALA A 228 -3.20 -3.16 4.66
CA ALA A 228 -3.77 -1.82 4.56
C ALA A 228 -4.26 -1.30 5.92
N MET A 229 -5.09 -2.09 6.63
CA MET A 229 -5.64 -1.70 7.94
C MET A 229 -4.60 -1.59 9.05
N SER A 230 -3.49 -2.33 8.95
CA SER A 230 -2.36 -2.24 9.87
C SER A 230 -1.89 -0.80 10.06
N ARG A 231 -2.01 0.03 9.02
CA ARG A 231 -1.53 1.42 9.04
C ARG A 231 -2.45 2.36 9.82
N VAL A 232 -3.74 2.02 9.88
CA VAL A 232 -4.73 2.69 10.73
C VAL A 232 -4.50 2.31 12.19
N TYR A 233 -4.30 1.01 12.47
CA TYR A 233 -3.97 0.51 13.81
C TYR A 233 -2.65 1.08 14.35
N ALA A 234 -1.70 1.31 13.45
CA ALA A 234 -0.41 1.94 13.74
C ALA A 234 -0.49 3.46 13.95
N GLY A 235 -1.64 4.10 13.65
CA GLY A 235 -1.85 5.54 13.85
C GLY A 235 -1.20 6.45 12.80
N ILE A 236 -0.81 5.93 11.64
CA ILE A 236 -0.01 6.68 10.65
C ILE A 236 -0.73 6.95 9.33
N HIS A 237 -1.91 6.37 9.13
CA HIS A 237 -2.75 6.59 7.97
C HIS A 237 -4.23 6.68 8.34
N TRP A 238 -4.98 7.38 7.49
CA TRP A 238 -6.42 7.47 7.54
C TRP A 238 -7.09 6.26 6.87
N SER A 239 -8.34 5.98 7.21
CA SER A 239 -9.12 4.91 6.57
C SER A 239 -9.33 5.16 5.08
N PHE A 240 -9.50 6.42 4.68
CA PHE A 240 -9.56 6.79 3.27
C PHE A 240 -8.19 6.67 2.56
N ASP A 241 -7.05 6.85 3.27
CA ASP A 241 -5.72 6.63 2.68
C ASP A 241 -5.55 5.16 2.26
N VAL A 242 -6.00 4.25 3.12
CA VAL A 242 -5.80 2.81 2.91
C VAL A 242 -6.83 2.23 1.93
N GLU A 243 -8.06 2.76 1.93
CA GLU A 243 -9.09 2.38 0.96
C GLU A 243 -8.73 2.81 -0.47
N ASP A 244 -8.32 4.07 -0.64
CA ASP A 244 -7.88 4.58 -1.96
C ASP A 244 -6.55 4.00 -2.39
N GLY A 245 -5.64 3.72 -1.45
CA GLY A 245 -4.38 3.00 -1.73
C GLY A 245 -4.65 1.61 -2.30
N LEU A 246 -5.49 0.80 -1.63
CA LEU A 246 -5.89 -0.52 -2.15
C LEU A 246 -6.50 -0.43 -3.55
N ARG A 247 -7.39 0.54 -3.79
CA ARG A 247 -7.98 0.75 -5.12
C ARG A 247 -6.95 1.11 -6.18
N LEU A 248 -6.01 2.00 -5.87
CA LEU A 248 -4.90 2.37 -6.75
C LEU A 248 -4.07 1.14 -7.09
N GLY A 249 -3.62 0.39 -6.09
CA GLY A 249 -2.84 -0.82 -6.27
C GLY A 249 -3.54 -1.85 -7.14
N GLN A 250 -4.80 -2.15 -6.85
CA GLN A 250 -5.60 -3.10 -7.63
C GLN A 250 -5.77 -2.66 -9.10
N ARG A 251 -5.86 -1.35 -9.37
CA ARG A 251 -5.93 -0.83 -10.74
C ARG A 251 -4.61 -1.00 -11.47
N VAL A 252 -3.48 -0.68 -10.82
CA VAL A 252 -2.14 -0.85 -11.39
C VAL A 252 -1.84 -2.33 -11.64
N GLY A 253 -1.99 -3.19 -10.63
CA GLY A 253 -1.75 -4.62 -10.76
C GLY A 253 -2.57 -5.26 -11.88
N ARG A 254 -3.87 -4.92 -11.96
CA ARG A 254 -4.74 -5.39 -13.06
C ARG A 254 -4.28 -4.88 -14.42
N TYR A 255 -3.84 -3.63 -14.51
CA TYR A 255 -3.34 -3.06 -15.76
C TYR A 255 -2.07 -3.79 -16.22
N VAL A 256 -1.10 -4.00 -15.32
CA VAL A 256 0.13 -4.73 -15.61
C VAL A 256 -0.18 -6.16 -16.07
N SER A 257 -0.97 -6.92 -15.31
CA SER A 257 -1.32 -8.31 -15.65
C SER A 257 -2.03 -8.47 -16.99
N ARG A 258 -2.67 -7.41 -17.51
CA ARG A 258 -3.43 -7.44 -18.77
C ARG A 258 -2.66 -6.89 -19.97
N ASN A 259 -1.61 -6.12 -19.76
CA ASN A 259 -0.92 -5.39 -20.83
C ASN A 259 0.57 -5.76 -20.95
N VAL A 260 1.13 -6.46 -19.98
CA VAL A 260 2.55 -6.78 -19.91
C VAL A 260 2.73 -8.29 -19.80
N LEU A 261 3.71 -8.85 -20.52
CA LEU A 261 4.04 -10.28 -20.51
C LEU A 261 2.81 -11.20 -20.66
N ILE A 262 1.94 -10.85 -21.61
CA ILE A 262 0.72 -11.61 -21.92
C ILE A 262 1.14 -12.97 -22.50
N PRO A 263 0.61 -14.10 -21.99
CA PRO A 263 0.92 -15.40 -22.55
C PRO A 263 0.52 -15.42 -24.02
N LEU A 264 1.42 -15.88 -24.88
CA LEU A 264 1.05 -16.19 -26.25
C LEU A 264 -0.04 -17.27 -26.20
N ARG A 265 -1.14 -17.06 -26.94
CA ARG A 265 -2.14 -18.13 -27.09
C ARG A 265 -1.40 -19.37 -27.60
N PRO A 266 -1.74 -20.59 -27.13
CA PRO A 266 -1.22 -21.78 -27.77
C PRO A 266 -1.58 -21.69 -29.25
N HIS A 267 -0.59 -21.76 -30.13
CA HIS A 267 -0.85 -22.02 -31.54
C HIS A 267 -1.71 -23.29 -31.55
N ALA A 268 -2.94 -23.19 -32.08
CA ALA A 268 -3.70 -24.39 -32.41
C ALA A 268 -2.78 -25.23 -33.28
N ALA A 269 -2.37 -26.40 -32.78
CA ALA A 269 -1.56 -27.33 -33.55
C ALA A 269 -2.29 -27.54 -34.88
N ALA A 270 -1.65 -27.14 -35.98
CA ALA A 270 -2.15 -27.42 -37.30
C ALA A 270 -2.17 -28.95 -37.42
N HIS A 271 -3.34 -29.55 -37.20
CA HIS A 271 -3.62 -30.92 -37.59
C HIS A 271 -3.66 -30.95 -39.12
N GLY A 272 -2.47 -30.93 -39.73
CA GLY A 272 -2.25 -31.32 -41.11
C GLY A 272 -2.54 -32.80 -41.23
N THR A 273 -3.79 -33.13 -41.50
CA THR A 273 -4.18 -34.44 -42.03
C THR A 273 -3.70 -34.49 -43.48
N GLY A 274 -2.40 -34.77 -43.66
CA GLY A 274 -1.86 -35.19 -44.94
C GLY A 274 -2.45 -36.55 -45.30
N ARG A 275 -3.52 -36.55 -46.09
CA ARG A 275 -4.00 -37.74 -46.79
C ARG A 275 -2.96 -38.13 -47.82
N VAL A 276 -2.41 -39.33 -47.65
CA VAL A 276 -1.78 -40.11 -48.72
C VAL A 276 -2.83 -40.41 -49.78
N ARG A 277 -2.60 -39.98 -51.01
CA ARG A 277 -3.03 -40.64 -52.24
C ARG A 277 -1.98 -40.42 -53.31
#